data_AF-A0A7W9EW11-F1
#
_entry.id   AF-A0A7W9EW11-F1
#
_cell.length_a   1.000
_cell.length_b   1.000
_cell.length_c   1.000
_cell.angle_alpha   90.00
_cell.angle_beta   90.00
_cell.angle_gamma   90.00
#
_symmetry.space_group_name_H-M   'P 1'
#
loop_
_entity.id
_entity.type
_entity.pdbx_description
1 polymer ?
#
loop_
_entity_poly.entity_id
_entity_poly.type
_entity_poly.pdbx_seq_one_letter_code
_entity_poly.pdbx_strand_id
1 'polypeptide(L)'
;MAALNIEAIRAEVRALDYVRGTPAEVAAWREADEDSRHNHVIEGIRFEPDEDALFAMLLDERVPPELMTQIVRKLLDVPAADPNLAITPLAGAH
;
A
#
# COMPACT_ATOMS: atom_id res chain seq x y z
N MET A 1 -10.05 -1.95 11.70
CA MET A 1 -9.31 -3.22 11.46
C MET A 1 -8.41 -3.56 12.67
N ALA A 2 -7.77 -4.73 12.75
CA ALA A 2 -6.65 -4.90 13.68
C ALA A 2 -5.55 -3.89 13.32
N ALA A 3 -4.89 -3.27 14.31
CA ALA A 3 -3.88 -2.25 14.06
C ALA A 3 -2.82 -2.78 13.08
N LEU A 4 -2.57 -2.05 11.99
CA LEU A 4 -1.59 -2.47 10.99
C LEU A 4 -0.20 -2.29 11.59
N ASN A 5 0.61 -3.35 11.59
CA ASN A 5 2.00 -3.24 11.97
C ASN A 5 2.81 -2.65 10.80
N ILE A 6 2.72 -1.34 10.62
CA ILE A 6 3.35 -0.61 9.51
C ILE A 6 4.86 -0.85 9.46
N GLU A 7 5.53 -0.95 10.60
CA GLU A 7 6.98 -1.21 10.64
C GLU A 7 7.35 -2.61 10.16
N ALA A 8 6.56 -3.63 10.53
CA ALA A 8 6.75 -4.99 10.02
C ALA A 8 6.50 -5.04 8.50
N ILE A 9 5.40 -4.45 8.03
CA ILE A 9 5.07 -4.40 6.59
C ILE A 9 6.18 -3.66 5.84
N ARG A 10 6.69 -2.53 6.36
CA ARG A 10 7.80 -1.79 5.76
C ARG A 10 9.04 -2.66 5.61
N ALA A 11 9.36 -3.48 6.60
CA ALA A 11 10.51 -4.37 6.54
C ALA A 11 10.35 -5.43 5.43
N GLU A 12 9.15 -6.01 5.31
CA GLU A 12 8.85 -6.98 4.25
C GLU A 12 8.89 -6.33 2.87
N VAL A 13 8.27 -5.15 2.71
CA VAL A 13 8.32 -4.37 1.46
C VAL A 13 9.76 -4.06 1.07
N ARG A 14 10.60 -3.62 2.01
CA ARG A 14 12.03 -3.37 1.75
C ARG A 14 12.82 -4.60 1.31
N ALA A 15 12.38 -5.79 1.72
CA ALA A 15 13.00 -7.05 1.37
C ALA A 15 12.55 -7.58 -0.01
N LEU A 16 11.47 -7.03 -0.58
CA LEU A 16 11.02 -7.38 -1.92
C LEU A 16 12.01 -6.89 -2.98
N ASP A 17 12.24 -7.71 -4.00
CA ASP A 17 13.01 -7.34 -5.19
C ASP A 17 12.09 -6.67 -6.20
N TYR A 18 12.08 -5.34 -6.20
CA TYR A 18 11.33 -4.52 -7.16
C TYR A 18 12.10 -3.26 -7.54
N VAL A 19 11.75 -2.70 -8.70
CA VAL A 19 12.31 -1.43 -9.15
C VAL A 19 11.58 -0.29 -8.44
N ARG A 20 12.29 0.39 -7.55
CA ARG A 20 11.79 1.61 -6.90
C ARG A 20 11.63 2.73 -7.92
N GLY A 21 10.54 3.48 -7.80
CA GLY A 21 10.29 4.65 -8.65
C GLY A 21 11.39 5.70 -8.54
N THR A 22 11.61 6.41 -9.64
CA THR A 22 12.45 7.61 -9.63
C THR A 22 11.79 8.73 -8.80
N PRO A 23 12.56 9.71 -8.30
CA PRO A 23 11.99 10.83 -7.56
C PRO A 23 10.90 11.60 -8.32
N ALA A 24 11.00 11.67 -9.65
CA ALA A 24 10.01 12.32 -10.51
C ALA A 24 8.70 11.50 -10.57
N GLU A 25 8.79 10.18 -10.71
CA GLU A 25 7.63 9.31 -10.69
C GLU A 25 6.95 9.33 -9.31
N VAL A 26 7.72 9.31 -8.24
CA VAL A 26 7.19 9.38 -6.87
C VAL A 26 6.45 10.70 -6.63
N ALA A 27 6.95 11.82 -7.16
CA ALA A 27 6.24 13.10 -7.09
C ALA A 27 4.89 13.01 -7.80
N ALA A 28 4.86 12.48 -9.03
CA ALA A 28 3.62 12.30 -9.78
C ALA A 28 2.64 11.35 -9.07
N TRP A 29 3.14 10.27 -8.44
CA TRP A 29 2.30 9.34 -7.67
C TRP A 29 1.73 9.98 -6.41
N ARG A 30 2.50 10.84 -5.72
CA ARG A 30 1.98 11.59 -4.57
C ARG A 30 0.88 12.57 -4.96
N GLU A 31 1.04 13.27 -6.07
CA GLU A 31 0.00 14.17 -6.59
C GLU A 31 -1.27 13.38 -6.95
N ALA A 32 -1.12 12.23 -7.62
CA ALA A 32 -2.26 11.37 -7.97
C ALA A 32 -2.95 10.74 -6.75
N ASP A 33 -2.20 10.37 -5.72
CA ASP A 33 -2.73 9.87 -4.44
C ASP A 33 -3.50 10.96 -3.69
N GLU A 34 -2.98 12.19 -3.63
CA GLU A 34 -3.68 13.33 -3.02
C GLU A 34 -5.00 13.65 -3.75
N ASP A 35 -4.98 13.69 -5.08
CA ASP A 35 -6.19 13.92 -5.90
C ASP A 35 -7.21 12.80 -5.71
N SER A 36 -6.77 11.54 -5.73
CA SER A 36 -7.63 10.38 -5.50
C SER A 36 -8.26 10.40 -4.11
N ARG A 37 -7.50 10.77 -3.07
CA ARG A 37 -8.02 10.92 -1.70
C ARG A 37 -9.03 12.04 -1.60
N HIS A 38 -8.79 13.16 -2.28
CA HIS A 38 -9.75 14.27 -2.33
C HIS A 38 -11.08 13.81 -2.95
N ASN A 39 -11.01 13.11 -4.08
CA ASN A 39 -12.18 12.55 -4.76
C ASN A 39 -12.92 11.55 -3.86
N HIS A 40 -12.21 10.63 -3.21
CA HIS A 40 -12.81 9.66 -2.29
C HIS A 40 -13.52 10.34 -1.11
N VAL A 41 -12.95 11.39 -0.53
CA VAL A 41 -13.60 12.15 0.56
C VAL A 41 -14.90 12.79 0.08
N ILE A 42 -14.95 13.30 -1.16
CA ILE A 42 -16.17 13.83 -1.78
C ILE A 42 -17.20 12.70 -1.99
N GLU A 43 -16.75 11.51 -2.40
CA GLU A 43 -17.59 10.31 -2.56
C GLU A 43 -18.02 9.67 -1.23
N GLY A 44 -17.61 10.24 -0.09
CA GLY A 44 -17.93 9.74 1.24
C GLY A 44 -17.12 8.52 1.66
N ILE A 45 -16.06 8.18 0.92
CA ILE A 45 -15.10 7.12 1.24
C ILE A 45 -13.95 7.76 2.04
N ARG A 46 -13.80 7.34 3.30
CA ARG A 46 -12.69 7.75 4.15
C ARG A 46 -11.90 6.52 4.56
N PHE A 47 -10.58 6.59 4.36
CA PHE A 47 -9.64 5.59 4.85
C PHE A 47 -9.49 5.68 6.38
N GLU A 48 -9.36 4.52 7.03
CA GLU A 48 -8.92 4.44 8.42
C GLU A 48 -7.49 5.00 8.57
N PRO A 49 -7.11 5.54 9.74
CA PRO A 49 -5.77 6.10 9.95
C PRO A 49 -4.64 5.08 9.69
N ASP A 50 -4.88 3.81 9.95
CA ASP A 50 -3.94 2.72 9.61
C ASP A 50 -3.75 2.58 8.10
N GLU A 51 -4.83 2.70 7.31
CA GLU A 51 -4.76 2.63 5.85
C GLU A 51 -3.99 3.83 5.29
N ASP A 52 -4.27 5.05 5.79
CA ASP A 52 -3.52 6.24 5.39
C ASP A 52 -2.01 6.10 5.67
N ALA A 53 -1.66 5.57 6.85
CA ALA A 53 -0.28 5.29 7.23
C ALA A 53 0.38 4.23 6.33
N LEU A 54 -0.37 3.20 5.91
CA LEU A 54 0.09 2.19 4.96
C LEU A 54 0.39 2.82 3.60
N PHE A 55 -0.54 3.60 3.05
CA PHE A 55 -0.34 4.23 1.73
C PHE A 55 0.81 5.23 1.75
N ALA A 56 0.90 6.05 2.79
CA ALA A 56 2.01 6.98 2.98
C ALA A 56 3.37 6.25 3.08
N MET A 57 3.42 5.12 3.78
CA MET A 57 4.65 4.31 3.91
C MET A 57 5.09 3.72 2.56
N LEU A 58 4.16 3.17 1.77
CA LEU A 58 4.48 2.58 0.47
C LEU A 58 4.99 3.63 -0.52
N LEU A 59 4.44 4.85 -0.49
CA LEU A 59 4.95 5.99 -1.27
C LEU A 59 6.35 6.44 -0.82
N ASP A 60 6.63 6.43 0.49
CA ASP A 60 7.97 6.73 1.02
C ASP A 60 9.02 5.71 0.57
N GLU A 61 8.64 4.42 0.53
CA GLU A 61 9.45 3.31 0.01
C GLU A 61 9.53 3.28 -1.53
N ARG A 62 8.93 4.28 -2.20
CA ARG A 62 8.91 4.44 -3.66
C ARG A 62 8.38 3.20 -4.39
N VAL A 63 7.38 2.57 -3.78
CA VAL A 63 6.70 1.41 -4.34
C VAL A 63 5.86 1.88 -5.53
N PRO A 64 6.00 1.26 -6.71
CA PRO A 64 5.16 1.60 -7.84
C PRO A 64 3.68 1.25 -7.56
N PRO A 65 2.73 2.02 -8.11
CA PRO A 65 1.30 1.88 -7.78
C PRO A 65 0.73 0.48 -8.09
N GLU A 66 1.26 -0.19 -9.12
CA GLU A 66 0.89 -1.58 -9.44
C GLU A 66 1.28 -2.55 -8.30
N LEU A 67 2.51 -2.42 -7.78
CA LEU A 67 2.99 -3.26 -6.67
C LEU A 67 2.29 -2.90 -5.35
N MET A 68 2.02 -1.62 -5.12
CA MET A 68 1.24 -1.14 -3.98
C MET A 68 -0.12 -1.85 -3.90
N THR A 69 -0.81 -1.96 -5.03
CA THR A 69 -2.08 -2.69 -5.15
C THR A 69 -1.92 -4.17 -4.79
N GLN A 70 -0.86 -4.82 -5.28
CA GLN A 70 -0.61 -6.24 -4.99
C GLN A 70 -0.25 -6.49 -3.52
N ILE A 71 0.50 -5.58 -2.89
CA ILE A 71 0.81 -5.63 -1.45
C ILE A 71 -0.48 -5.52 -0.64
N VAL A 72 -1.34 -4.54 -0.91
CA VAL A 72 -2.63 -4.38 -0.22
C VAL A 72 -3.51 -5.63 -0.41
N ARG A 73 -3.60 -6.15 -1.63
CA ARG A 73 -4.35 -7.38 -1.91
C ARG A 73 -3.81 -8.59 -1.13
N LYS A 74 -2.49 -8.73 -1.04
CA LYS A 74 -1.84 -9.80 -0.28
C LYS A 74 -2.07 -9.66 1.22
N LEU A 75 -2.01 -8.43 1.75
CA LEU A 75 -2.30 -8.14 3.15
C LEU A 75 -3.75 -8.49 3.53
N LEU A 76 -4.70 -8.25 2.60
CA LEU A 76 -6.11 -8.59 2.75
C LEU A 76 -6.44 -10.05 2.42
N ASP A 77 -5.44 -10.86 2.02
CA ASP A 77 -5.59 -12.25 1.59
C ASP A 77 -6.64 -12.45 0.48
N VAL A 78 -6.79 -11.48 -0.44
CA VAL A 78 -7.74 -11.62 -1.56
C VAL A 78 -7.12 -12.41 -2.72
N PRO A 79 -7.90 -13.27 -3.43
CA PRO A 79 -7.38 -14.18 -4.46
C PRO A 79 -6.81 -13.49 -5.70
N ALA A 80 -6.98 -12.17 -5.84
CA ALA A 80 -6.38 -11.36 -6.90
C ALA A 80 -4.92 -10.97 -6.63
N ALA A 81 -4.37 -11.29 -5.45
CA ALA A 81 -2.99 -11.01 -5.10
C ALA A 81 -2.01 -11.98 -5.77
N ASP A 82 -0.79 -11.53 -6.03
CA ASP A 82 0.30 -12.41 -6.44
C ASP A 82 0.60 -13.43 -5.33
N PRO A 83 0.44 -14.74 -5.56
CA PRO A 83 0.67 -15.75 -4.52
C PRO A 83 2.15 -15.84 -4.12
N ASN A 84 3.06 -15.50 -5.04
CA ASN A 84 4.51 -15.50 -4.83
C ASN A 84 5.03 -14.25 -4.11
N LEU A 85 4.17 -13.26 -3.83
CA LEU A 85 4.60 -12.06 -3.12
C LEU A 85 4.95 -12.44 -1.67
N ALA A 86 6.20 -12.19 -1.28
CA ALA A 86 6.72 -12.48 0.05
C ALA A 86 6.27 -11.44 1.10
N ILE A 87 4.96 -11.21 1.17
CA ILE A 87 4.30 -10.38 2.18
C ILE A 87 3.40 -11.29 3.00
N THR A 88 3.51 -11.18 4.32
CA THR A 88 2.67 -11.91 5.26
C THR A 88 1.27 -11.29 5.29
N PRO A 89 0.20 -12.06 5.02
CA PRO A 89 -1.16 -11.55 5.16
C PRO A 89 -1.44 -11.14 6.60
N LEU A 90 -2.25 -10.11 6.79
CA LEU A 90 -2.74 -9.74 8.11
C LEU A 90 -3.54 -10.94 8.62
N ALA A 91 -3.09 -11.56 9.71
CA ALA A 91 -3.62 -12.83 10.21
C ALA A 91 -5.15 -12.90 10.04
N GLY A 92 -5.59 -13.92 9.30
CA GLY A 92 -6.82 -13.90 8.52
C GLY A 92 -8.07 -13.40 9.24
N ALA A 93 -8.79 -12.51 8.58
CA ALA A 93 -10.24 -12.43 8.75
C ALA A 93 -10.86 -13.70 8.15
N HIS A 94 -10.77 -14.80 8.88
CA HIS A 94 -11.66 -15.95 8.70
C HIS A 94 -12.90 -15.77 9.56
#